data_AF-A0A3Q0RJG4-F1
#
_entry.id   AF-A0A3Q0RJG4-F1
#
_cell.length_a   1.000
_cell.length_b   1.000
_cell.length_c   1.000
_cell.angle_alpha   90.00
_cell.angle_beta   90.00
_cell.angle_gamma   90.00
#
_symmetry.space_group_name_H-M   'P 1'
#
loop_
_entity.id
_entity.type
_entity.pdbx_description
1 polymer ?
#
loop_
_entity_poly.entity_id
_entity_poly.type
_entity_poly.pdbx_seq_one_letter_code
_entity_poly.pdbx_strand_id
1 'polypeptide(L)'
;IPFFLSFLMEFYFEGAPLLLVLLVVFGLQSEATHVAQVNNLTHHQNITLAVILPQNNTKYPWAWPRIGPAVIRAIRNINADPTLLPNCHLMYFFKNSENNDGMCSESVAPLMAVDLKLAHDPWAFIGPGCSYSSAPVGRFTTHWDIPMVTAGAPAVAFSDGTYPFLTNTGPTHKNLGRFAFRICEHFGWRERVMLVFSDNKVDDRPCYFTIEGLKCFSWIFYVFVSSMNRFNPLMAVIPSSFQKLYSPPSHIHVSFIVFSLFSVLGFHHCCTHILILGSPDQSEAY
;
A
#
# COMPACT_ATOMS: atom_id res chain seq x y z
N ILE A 1 -50.46 -61.97 -28.17
CA ILE A 1 -50.93 -62.23 -29.55
C ILE A 1 -52.45 -62.40 -29.44
N PRO A 2 -53.34 -61.58 -30.01
CA PRO A 2 -53.16 -60.56 -31.06
C PRO A 2 -53.96 -59.25 -30.78
N PHE A 3 -53.33 -58.12 -30.45
CA PHE A 3 -53.96 -56.78 -30.63
C PHE A 3 -52.97 -55.61 -30.58
N PHE A 4 -51.65 -55.88 -30.55
CA PHE A 4 -50.59 -54.86 -30.43
C PHE A 4 -49.68 -54.75 -31.66
N LEU A 5 -50.00 -55.44 -32.75
CA LEU A 5 -49.15 -55.50 -33.96
C LEU A 5 -49.74 -54.81 -35.19
N SER A 6 -50.94 -54.20 -35.08
CA SER A 6 -51.56 -53.47 -36.20
C SER A 6 -51.41 -51.95 -36.13
N PHE A 7 -50.81 -51.41 -35.05
CA PHE A 7 -50.61 -49.95 -34.89
C PHE A 7 -49.14 -49.51 -35.08
N LEU A 8 -48.21 -50.45 -35.24
CA LEU A 8 -46.77 -50.19 -35.38
C LEU A 8 -46.26 -50.29 -36.83
N MET A 9 -47.13 -50.56 -37.81
CA MET A 9 -46.77 -50.66 -39.24
C MET A 9 -47.36 -49.57 -40.14
N GLU A 10 -48.02 -48.55 -39.58
CA GLU A 10 -48.57 -47.42 -40.36
C GLU A 10 -47.89 -46.07 -40.06
N PHE A 11 -46.92 -46.01 -39.15
CA PHE A 11 -46.14 -44.79 -38.87
C PHE A 11 -44.69 -44.85 -39.37
N TYR A 12 -44.31 -45.87 -40.15
CA TYR A 12 -42.93 -46.04 -40.63
C TYR A 12 -42.66 -45.41 -42.01
N PHE A 13 -43.62 -44.71 -42.64
CA PHE A 13 -43.45 -44.28 -44.03
C PHE A 13 -43.58 -42.78 -44.34
N GLU A 14 -43.79 -41.88 -43.37
CA GLU A 14 -43.89 -40.44 -43.68
C GLU A 14 -42.97 -39.50 -42.89
N GLY A 15 -42.25 -39.95 -41.85
CA GLY A 15 -41.36 -39.10 -41.05
C GLY A 15 -39.87 -39.17 -41.40
N ALA A 16 -39.44 -40.21 -42.12
CA ALA A 16 -38.03 -40.46 -42.41
C ALA A 16 -37.36 -39.44 -43.37
N PRO A 17 -38.01 -38.91 -44.42
CA PRO A 17 -37.31 -38.02 -45.35
C PRO A 17 -37.06 -36.62 -44.74
N LEU A 18 -37.91 -36.16 -43.82
CA LEU A 18 -37.75 -34.87 -43.15
C LEU A 18 -36.60 -34.86 -42.13
N LEU A 19 -36.39 -35.98 -41.42
CA LEU A 19 -35.29 -36.14 -40.48
C LEU A 19 -33.93 -36.25 -41.19
N LEU A 20 -33.90 -36.94 -42.33
CA LEU A 20 -32.70 -37.04 -43.19
C LEU A 20 -32.33 -35.70 -43.81
N VAL A 21 -33.32 -34.91 -44.27
CA VAL A 21 -33.06 -33.56 -44.79
C VAL A 21 -32.56 -32.63 -43.68
N LEU A 22 -33.13 -32.69 -42.47
CA LEU A 22 -32.63 -31.92 -41.31
C LEU A 22 -31.20 -32.32 -40.92
N LEU A 23 -30.88 -33.62 -40.90
CA LEU A 23 -29.53 -34.09 -40.59
C LEU A 23 -28.51 -33.74 -41.68
N VAL A 24 -28.93 -33.69 -42.95
CA VAL A 24 -28.09 -33.23 -44.07
C VAL A 24 -27.90 -31.72 -44.04
N VAL A 25 -28.94 -30.93 -43.70
CA VAL A 25 -28.82 -29.47 -43.53
C VAL A 25 -27.93 -29.12 -42.32
N PHE A 26 -28.10 -29.80 -41.19
CA PHE A 26 -27.22 -29.64 -40.02
C PHE A 26 -25.81 -30.19 -40.25
N GLY A 27 -25.66 -31.27 -41.03
CA GLY A 27 -24.36 -31.88 -41.36
C GLY A 27 -23.55 -31.08 -42.38
N LEU A 28 -24.20 -30.46 -43.38
CA LEU A 28 -23.53 -29.62 -44.39
C LEU A 28 -23.11 -28.24 -43.85
N GLN A 29 -23.63 -27.83 -42.69
CA GLN A 29 -23.21 -26.60 -42.01
C GLN A 29 -21.97 -26.78 -41.12
N SER A 30 -21.49 -28.01 -40.94
CA SER A 30 -20.32 -28.31 -40.10
C SER A 30 -18.97 -28.28 -40.83
N GLU A 31 -18.92 -28.20 -42.17
CA GLU A 31 -17.66 -28.30 -42.95
C GLU A 31 -17.27 -27.04 -43.74
N ALA A 32 -18.01 -25.94 -43.61
CA ALA A 32 -17.64 -24.66 -44.20
C ALA A 32 -17.36 -23.62 -43.12
N THR A 33 -16.20 -23.73 -42.46
CA THR A 33 -15.33 -22.62 -41.97
C THR A 33 -14.29 -23.10 -40.94
N HIS A 34 -13.47 -24.08 -41.32
CA HIS A 34 -12.11 -24.19 -40.76
C HIS A 34 -11.08 -23.81 -41.83
N VAL A 35 -11.32 -22.67 -42.49
CA VAL A 35 -10.19 -21.86 -42.94
C VAL A 35 -9.66 -21.22 -41.67
N ALA A 36 -8.70 -21.88 -41.04
CA ALA A 36 -7.79 -21.20 -40.13
C ALA A 36 -7.05 -20.16 -40.99
N GLN A 37 -7.68 -19.00 -41.17
CA GLN A 37 -6.92 -17.79 -41.33
C GLN A 37 -6.05 -17.74 -40.08
N VAL A 38 -4.76 -18.05 -40.28
CA VAL A 38 -3.70 -17.51 -39.44
C VAL A 38 -3.73 -16.00 -39.68
N ASN A 39 -4.76 -15.36 -39.14
CA ASN A 39 -4.74 -13.95 -38.91
C ASN A 39 -3.65 -13.81 -37.85
N ASN A 40 -2.50 -13.27 -38.24
CA ASN A 40 -1.59 -12.59 -37.31
C ASN A 40 -2.34 -11.38 -36.72
N LEU A 41 -3.45 -11.62 -36.03
CA LEU A 41 -3.96 -10.72 -35.02
C LEU A 41 -2.94 -10.87 -33.91
N THR A 42 -2.00 -9.93 -33.85
CA THR A 42 -1.27 -9.67 -32.62
C THR A 42 -2.34 -9.44 -31.54
N HIS A 43 -2.66 -10.49 -30.79
CA HIS A 43 -3.63 -10.42 -29.71
C HIS A 43 -2.98 -9.58 -28.62
N HIS A 44 -3.22 -8.26 -28.68
CA HIS A 44 -2.73 -7.34 -27.67
C HIS A 44 -3.50 -7.59 -26.37
N GLN A 45 -2.84 -8.23 -25.41
CA GLN A 45 -3.42 -8.45 -24.10
C GLN A 45 -3.40 -7.14 -23.30
N ASN A 46 -4.55 -6.72 -22.80
CA ASN A 46 -4.60 -5.58 -21.88
C ASN A 46 -4.07 -6.00 -20.52
N ILE A 47 -3.10 -5.26 -19.97
CA ILE A 47 -2.64 -5.40 -18.60
C ILE A 47 -3.21 -4.23 -17.81
N THR A 48 -4.07 -4.52 -16.85
CA THR A 48 -4.79 -3.52 -16.06
C THR A 48 -4.15 -3.30 -14.70
N LEU A 49 -3.86 -2.05 -14.38
CA LEU A 49 -3.42 -1.58 -13.06
C LEU A 49 -4.60 -0.95 -12.31
N ALA A 50 -4.80 -1.34 -11.06
CA ALA A 50 -5.74 -0.68 -10.15
C ALA A 50 -4.99 0.36 -9.31
N VAL A 51 -5.40 1.64 -9.39
CA VAL A 51 -4.76 2.74 -8.66
C VAL A 51 -5.72 3.26 -7.60
N ILE A 52 -5.29 3.26 -6.33
CA ILE A 52 -6.07 3.78 -5.21
C ILE A 52 -5.22 4.79 -4.46
N LEU A 53 -5.51 6.08 -4.64
CA LEU A 53 -4.77 7.17 -4.01
C LEU A 53 -5.71 8.33 -3.63
N PRO A 54 -5.28 9.25 -2.76
CA PRO A 54 -6.05 10.45 -2.44
C PRO A 54 -6.23 11.30 -3.70
N GLN A 55 -7.46 11.57 -4.10
CA GLN A 55 -7.73 12.27 -5.36
C GLN A 55 -7.41 13.78 -5.28
N ASN A 56 -7.67 14.42 -4.15
CA ASN A 56 -7.69 15.88 -4.06
C ASN A 56 -6.75 16.43 -2.98
N ASN A 57 -6.55 15.70 -1.88
CA ASN A 57 -5.84 16.21 -0.73
C ASN A 57 -4.32 16.20 -0.94
N THR A 58 -3.79 17.31 -1.42
CA THR A 58 -2.36 17.51 -1.70
C THR A 58 -1.50 17.65 -0.44
N LYS A 59 -2.05 17.52 0.78
CA LYS A 59 -1.21 17.33 1.98
C LYS A 59 -0.46 16.01 1.93
N TYR A 60 -1.04 14.98 1.30
CA TYR A 60 -0.38 13.70 1.11
C TYR A 60 0.67 13.78 -0.01
N PRO A 61 1.93 13.36 0.23
CA PRO A 61 2.96 13.31 -0.82
C PRO A 61 2.55 12.42 -2.00
N TRP A 62 1.77 11.37 -1.72
CA TRP A 62 1.25 10.40 -2.68
C TRP A 62 -0.13 10.75 -3.27
N ALA A 63 -0.58 12.00 -3.16
CA ALA A 63 -1.85 12.42 -3.76
C ALA A 63 -1.81 12.34 -5.30
N TRP A 64 -2.95 11.99 -5.90
CA TRP A 64 -3.11 11.83 -7.34
C TRP A 64 -2.64 13.04 -8.18
N PRO A 65 -2.82 14.31 -7.76
CA PRO A 65 -2.31 15.45 -8.52
C PRO A 65 -0.78 15.43 -8.71
N ARG A 66 -0.03 14.75 -7.82
CA ARG A 66 1.41 14.53 -7.97
C ARG A 66 1.74 13.21 -8.67
N ILE A 67 1.06 12.13 -8.29
CA ILE A 67 1.38 10.78 -8.73
C ILE A 67 0.79 10.45 -10.11
N GLY A 68 -0.39 10.97 -10.43
CA GLY A 68 -1.09 10.73 -11.70
C GLY A 68 -0.25 11.06 -12.93
N PRO A 69 0.37 12.25 -13.04
CA PRO A 69 1.28 12.55 -14.14
C PRO A 69 2.45 11.57 -14.25
N ALA A 70 2.99 11.07 -13.13
CA ALA A 70 4.07 10.09 -13.14
C ALA A 70 3.58 8.72 -13.65
N VAL A 71 2.41 8.24 -13.20
CA VAL A 71 1.79 6.99 -13.67
C VAL A 71 1.48 7.06 -15.17
N ILE A 72 0.85 8.15 -15.62
CA ILE A 72 0.50 8.36 -17.04
C ILE A 72 1.77 8.37 -17.90
N ARG A 73 2.84 9.03 -17.44
CA ARG A 73 4.12 9.03 -18.16
C ARG A 73 4.75 7.64 -18.21
N ALA A 74 4.74 6.89 -17.11
CA ALA A 74 5.29 5.54 -17.06
C ALA A 74 4.56 4.61 -18.03
N ILE A 75 3.21 4.61 -18.01
CA ILE A 75 2.39 3.79 -18.91
C ILE A 75 2.65 4.15 -20.37
N ARG A 76 2.71 5.45 -20.69
CA ARG A 76 3.03 5.90 -22.06
C ARG A 76 4.39 5.40 -22.52
N ASN A 77 5.40 5.48 -21.66
CA ASN A 77 6.75 5.04 -22.00
C ASN A 77 6.81 3.51 -22.21
N ILE A 78 6.15 2.74 -21.35
CA ILE A 78 6.11 1.27 -21.46
C ILE A 78 5.40 0.86 -22.76
N ASN A 79 4.23 1.41 -23.04
CA ASN A 79 3.48 1.07 -24.26
C ASN A 79 4.15 1.56 -25.55
N ALA A 80 5.07 2.53 -25.48
CA ALA A 80 5.83 3.01 -26.64
C ALA A 80 7.10 2.19 -26.91
N ASP A 81 7.56 1.39 -25.95
CA ASP A 81 8.76 0.58 -26.08
C ASP A 81 8.37 -0.89 -26.37
N PRO A 82 8.51 -1.38 -27.61
CA PRO A 82 8.12 -2.75 -27.97
C PRO A 82 8.97 -3.83 -27.27
N THR A 83 10.07 -3.45 -26.61
CA THR A 83 10.89 -4.39 -25.82
C THR A 83 10.29 -4.64 -24.42
N LEU A 84 9.41 -3.76 -23.95
CA LEU A 84 8.75 -3.86 -22.65
C LEU A 84 7.32 -4.38 -22.83
N LEU A 85 7.01 -5.54 -22.23
CA LEU A 85 5.69 -6.18 -22.31
C LEU A 85 5.23 -6.43 -23.76
N PRO A 86 5.96 -7.26 -24.54
CA PRO A 86 5.64 -7.49 -25.95
C PRO A 86 4.22 -8.05 -26.10
N ASN A 87 3.50 -7.58 -27.13
CA ASN A 87 2.10 -7.93 -27.41
C ASN A 87 1.13 -7.61 -26.26
N CYS A 88 1.47 -6.68 -25.38
CA CYS A 88 0.59 -6.23 -24.30
C CYS A 88 0.36 -4.72 -24.38
N HIS A 89 -0.75 -4.27 -23.81
CA HIS A 89 -1.04 -2.85 -23.65
C HIS A 89 -1.39 -2.56 -22.18
N LEU A 90 -0.56 -1.74 -21.53
CA LEU A 90 -0.75 -1.37 -20.14
C LEU A 90 -1.81 -0.27 -20.02
N MET A 91 -2.75 -0.42 -19.10
CA MET A 91 -3.78 0.57 -18.77
C MET A 91 -4.01 0.64 -17.27
N TYR A 92 -4.73 1.66 -16.80
CA TYR A 92 -5.06 1.81 -15.39
C TYR A 92 -6.49 2.27 -15.15
N PHE A 93 -7.06 1.86 -14.01
CA PHE A 93 -8.29 2.41 -13.46
C PHE A 93 -8.01 3.03 -12.09
N PHE A 94 -8.53 4.23 -11.88
CA PHE A 94 -8.30 5.01 -10.67
C PHE A 94 -9.55 5.05 -9.78
N LYS A 95 -9.36 4.92 -8.46
CA LYS A 95 -10.36 5.23 -7.44
C LYS A 95 -9.78 6.09 -6.33
N ASN A 96 -10.62 6.97 -5.80
CA ASN A 96 -10.28 7.85 -4.68
C ASN A 96 -10.22 7.08 -3.35
N SER A 97 -9.18 7.29 -2.56
CA SER A 97 -9.06 6.71 -1.21
C SER A 97 -9.61 7.59 -0.08
N GLU A 98 -10.11 8.79 -0.39
CA GLU A 98 -10.54 9.77 0.62
C GLU A 98 -11.99 9.55 1.11
N ASN A 99 -12.25 9.87 2.38
CA ASN A 99 -13.59 10.03 2.93
C ASN A 99 -14.20 11.41 2.61
N ASN A 100 -15.38 11.69 3.16
CA ASN A 100 -16.08 12.97 3.00
C ASN A 100 -15.31 14.17 3.56
N ASP A 101 -14.38 13.95 4.50
CA ASP A 101 -13.52 14.99 5.05
C ASP A 101 -12.26 15.24 4.19
N GLY A 102 -12.12 14.53 3.06
CA GLY A 102 -10.95 14.61 2.20
C GLY A 102 -9.70 13.93 2.78
N MET A 103 -9.85 13.09 3.80
CA MET A 103 -8.74 12.37 4.43
C MET A 103 -8.67 10.95 3.88
N CYS A 104 -7.45 10.42 3.69
CA CYS A 104 -7.32 9.01 3.31
C CYS A 104 -7.95 8.13 4.39
N SER A 105 -8.79 7.19 3.96
CA SER A 105 -9.66 6.46 4.88
C SER A 105 -9.29 4.99 4.91
N GLU A 106 -9.26 4.44 6.12
CA GLU A 106 -9.12 3.00 6.35
C GLU A 106 -10.35 2.19 5.91
N SER A 107 -11.50 2.85 5.76
CA SER A 107 -12.75 2.21 5.33
C SER A 107 -13.05 2.40 3.85
N VAL A 108 -12.76 3.57 3.26
CA VAL A 108 -13.05 3.82 1.83
C VAL A 108 -12.09 3.08 0.91
N ALA A 109 -10.78 3.13 1.20
CA ALA A 109 -9.78 2.50 0.33
C ALA A 109 -10.02 1.00 0.09
N PRO A 110 -10.33 0.15 1.10
CA PRO A 110 -10.63 -1.26 0.85
C PRO A 110 -11.92 -1.47 0.06
N LEU A 111 -12.95 -0.64 0.23
CA LEU A 111 -14.16 -0.72 -0.60
C LEU A 111 -13.83 -0.45 -2.07
N MET A 112 -13.01 0.56 -2.34
CA MET A 112 -12.56 0.88 -3.69
C MET A 112 -11.67 -0.22 -4.29
N ALA A 113 -10.90 -0.93 -3.46
CA ALA A 113 -10.12 -2.09 -3.91
C ALA A 113 -11.02 -3.23 -4.35
N VAL A 114 -12.08 -3.53 -3.59
CA VAL A 114 -13.08 -4.54 -3.97
C VAL A 114 -13.79 -4.13 -5.26
N ASP A 115 -14.23 -2.87 -5.38
CA ASP A 115 -14.87 -2.36 -6.61
C ASP A 115 -13.96 -2.55 -7.83
N LEU A 116 -12.68 -2.18 -7.73
CA LEU A 116 -11.72 -2.34 -8.83
C LEU A 116 -11.45 -3.81 -9.15
N LYS A 117 -11.37 -4.68 -8.13
CA LYS A 117 -11.17 -6.12 -8.32
C LYS A 117 -12.35 -6.74 -9.07
N LEU A 118 -13.58 -6.44 -8.66
CA LEU A 118 -14.79 -6.99 -9.27
C LEU A 118 -15.04 -6.44 -10.68
N ALA A 119 -14.76 -5.15 -10.92
CA ALA A 119 -15.05 -4.51 -12.20
C ALA A 119 -13.99 -4.77 -13.27
N HIS A 120 -12.72 -4.94 -12.89
CA HIS A 120 -11.60 -4.87 -13.84
C HIS A 120 -10.57 -5.99 -13.72
N ASP A 121 -10.66 -6.84 -12.68
CA ASP A 121 -9.72 -7.94 -12.42
C ASP A 121 -8.24 -7.57 -12.65
N PRO A 122 -7.68 -6.62 -11.87
CA PRO A 122 -6.39 -6.02 -12.16
C PRO A 122 -5.22 -6.98 -11.92
N TRP A 123 -4.14 -6.79 -12.67
CA TRP A 123 -2.89 -7.54 -12.54
C TRP A 123 -2.03 -7.04 -11.39
N ALA A 124 -2.18 -5.78 -11.00
CA ALA A 124 -1.47 -5.20 -9.88
C ALA A 124 -2.21 -3.99 -9.32
N PHE A 125 -1.96 -3.69 -8.05
CA PHE A 125 -2.38 -2.46 -7.39
C PHE A 125 -1.22 -1.47 -7.28
N ILE A 126 -1.52 -0.18 -7.48
CA ILE A 126 -0.64 0.95 -7.16
C ILE A 126 -1.29 1.75 -6.03
N GLY A 127 -0.57 1.87 -4.92
CA GLY A 127 -1.12 2.40 -3.67
C GLY A 127 -2.02 1.38 -2.96
N PRO A 128 -2.62 1.75 -1.81
CA PRO A 128 -2.64 3.08 -1.21
C PRO A 128 -1.29 3.59 -0.69
N GLY A 129 -1.21 4.90 -0.45
CA GLY A 129 -0.04 5.55 0.15
C GLY A 129 -0.17 5.81 1.65
N CYS A 130 -1.37 5.89 2.21
CA CYS A 130 -1.56 6.01 3.66
C CYS A 130 -1.42 4.65 4.34
N SER A 131 -0.79 4.59 5.50
CA SER A 131 -0.56 3.35 6.25
C SER A 131 -1.88 2.69 6.67
N TYR A 132 -2.84 3.45 7.20
CA TYR A 132 -4.13 2.90 7.62
C TYR A 132 -4.99 2.44 6.43
N SER A 133 -4.91 3.11 5.28
CA SER A 133 -5.57 2.64 4.06
C SER A 133 -4.88 1.42 3.45
N SER A 134 -3.54 1.34 3.55
CA SER A 134 -2.74 0.26 2.95
C SER A 134 -2.87 -1.05 3.70
N ALA A 135 -3.07 -1.01 5.03
CA ALA A 135 -3.20 -2.22 5.84
C ALA A 135 -4.36 -3.14 5.40
N PRO A 136 -5.61 -2.68 5.24
CA PRO A 136 -6.70 -3.54 4.77
C PRO A 136 -6.55 -3.90 3.28
N VAL A 137 -6.11 -2.97 2.42
CA VAL A 137 -5.92 -3.26 0.99
C VAL A 137 -4.82 -4.31 0.79
N GLY A 138 -3.70 -4.20 1.51
CA GLY A 138 -2.60 -5.18 1.47
C GLY A 138 -3.03 -6.58 1.90
N ARG A 139 -4.00 -6.71 2.82
CA ARG A 139 -4.59 -8.00 3.18
C ARG A 139 -5.44 -8.57 2.05
N PHE A 140 -6.22 -7.74 1.37
CA PHE A 140 -6.99 -8.17 0.21
C PHE A 140 -6.11 -8.59 -0.95
N THR A 141 -5.10 -7.80 -1.29
CA THR A 141 -4.18 -8.14 -2.39
C THR A 141 -3.40 -9.40 -2.10
N THR A 142 -3.02 -9.65 -0.84
CA THR A 142 -2.47 -10.93 -0.39
C THR A 142 -3.45 -12.08 -0.55
N HIS A 143 -4.73 -11.88 -0.18
CA HIS A 143 -5.75 -12.92 -0.34
C HIS A 143 -6.05 -13.27 -1.81
N TRP A 144 -5.93 -12.29 -2.71
CA TRP A 144 -6.17 -12.47 -4.14
C TRP A 144 -4.92 -12.88 -4.92
N ASP A 145 -3.77 -13.03 -4.25
CA ASP A 145 -2.46 -13.25 -4.88
C ASP A 145 -2.11 -12.19 -5.95
N ILE A 146 -2.48 -10.92 -5.70
CA ILE A 146 -2.23 -9.80 -6.61
C ILE A 146 -1.12 -8.92 -6.02
N PRO A 147 -0.06 -8.59 -6.76
CA PRO A 147 0.97 -7.69 -6.27
C PRO A 147 0.42 -6.27 -6.06
N MET A 148 0.85 -5.65 -4.95
CA MET A 148 0.59 -4.26 -4.63
C MET A 148 1.93 -3.51 -4.53
N VAL A 149 2.07 -2.41 -5.26
CA VAL A 149 3.25 -1.55 -5.22
C VAL A 149 2.87 -0.19 -4.64
N THR A 150 3.65 0.32 -3.70
CA THR A 150 3.44 1.66 -3.13
C THR A 150 4.76 2.36 -2.85
N ALA A 151 4.78 3.68 -2.98
CA ALA A 151 5.89 4.53 -2.53
C ALA A 151 5.54 5.30 -1.24
N GLY A 152 4.38 5.01 -0.65
CA GLY A 152 3.94 5.52 0.65
C GLY A 152 4.05 4.43 1.72
N ALA A 153 2.99 4.24 2.51
CA ALA A 153 2.84 3.20 3.52
C ALA A 153 4.12 2.99 4.36
N PRO A 154 4.63 4.04 5.02
CA PRO A 154 5.97 4.01 5.62
C PRO A 154 6.04 3.19 6.93
N ALA A 155 4.92 2.70 7.46
CA ALA A 155 4.89 1.91 8.70
C ALA A 155 5.80 0.68 8.63
N VAL A 156 6.39 0.30 9.78
CA VAL A 156 7.37 -0.78 9.87
C VAL A 156 6.79 -2.12 9.40
N ALA A 157 5.50 -2.35 9.69
CA ALA A 157 4.75 -3.55 9.31
C ALA A 157 4.74 -3.84 7.79
N PHE A 158 4.97 -2.85 6.93
CA PHE A 158 5.04 -3.07 5.48
C PHE A 158 6.43 -3.55 5.01
N SER A 159 7.37 -3.78 5.94
CA SER A 159 8.76 -4.15 5.67
C SER A 159 9.27 -5.33 6.52
N ASP A 160 8.38 -5.99 7.26
CA ASP A 160 8.69 -7.12 8.15
C ASP A 160 8.21 -8.49 7.64
N GLY A 161 7.61 -8.53 6.44
CA GLY A 161 7.07 -9.76 5.84
C GLY A 161 5.59 -10.01 6.12
N THR A 162 4.92 -9.16 6.90
CA THR A 162 3.46 -9.31 7.19
C THR A 162 2.59 -9.22 5.93
N TYR A 163 3.05 -8.48 4.91
CA TYR A 163 2.34 -8.25 3.65
C TYR A 163 3.15 -8.80 2.47
N PRO A 164 3.10 -10.12 2.18
CA PRO A 164 4.00 -10.77 1.22
C PRO A 164 3.80 -10.31 -0.22
N PHE A 165 2.61 -9.83 -0.59
CA PHE A 165 2.32 -9.30 -1.92
C PHE A 165 2.52 -7.79 -2.03
N LEU A 166 3.00 -7.12 -0.98
CA LEU A 166 3.22 -5.68 -0.97
C LEU A 166 4.71 -5.37 -1.16
N THR A 167 5.03 -4.58 -2.19
CA THR A 167 6.36 -4.01 -2.41
C THR A 167 6.33 -2.51 -2.15
N ASN A 168 7.06 -2.07 -1.12
CA ASN A 168 7.26 -0.66 -0.86
C ASN A 168 8.53 -0.16 -1.56
N THR A 169 8.37 0.74 -2.52
CA THR A 169 9.48 1.36 -3.29
C THR A 169 9.90 2.72 -2.73
N GLY A 170 9.24 3.20 -1.68
CA GLY A 170 9.49 4.47 -1.00
C GLY A 170 10.27 4.34 0.31
N PRO A 171 10.48 5.46 1.02
CA PRO A 171 11.10 5.45 2.33
C PRO A 171 10.19 4.83 3.41
N THR A 172 10.77 4.06 4.32
CA THR A 172 10.07 3.45 5.46
C THR A 172 10.59 3.99 6.80
N HIS A 173 9.76 3.95 7.83
CA HIS A 173 10.18 4.32 9.18
C HIS A 173 11.19 3.33 9.78
N LYS A 174 11.27 2.10 9.25
CA LYS A 174 12.35 1.15 9.57
C LYS A 174 13.71 1.70 9.13
N ASN A 175 13.80 2.29 7.94
CA ASN A 175 15.04 2.92 7.48
C ASN A 175 15.43 4.12 8.35
N LEU A 176 14.45 4.92 8.79
CA LEU A 176 14.66 6.02 9.73
C LEU A 176 15.17 5.53 11.09
N GLY A 177 14.57 4.47 11.63
CA GLY A 177 15.01 3.84 12.88
C GLY A 177 16.46 3.35 12.80
N ARG A 178 16.82 2.71 11.68
CA ARG A 178 18.19 2.28 11.43
C ARG A 178 19.15 3.46 11.39
N PHE A 179 18.78 4.55 10.72
CA PHE A 179 19.60 5.75 10.68
C PHE A 179 19.80 6.37 12.06
N ALA A 180 18.72 6.52 12.84
CA ALA A 180 18.80 7.04 14.20
C ALA A 180 19.67 6.16 15.11
N PHE A 181 19.57 4.84 14.97
CA PHE A 181 20.44 3.92 15.69
C PHE A 181 21.93 4.15 15.38
N ARG A 182 22.30 4.38 14.12
CA ARG A 182 23.69 4.68 13.72
C ARG A 182 24.19 6.01 14.31
N ILE A 183 23.31 7.00 14.47
CA ILE A 183 23.64 8.24 15.18
C ILE A 183 23.95 7.94 16.65
N CYS A 184 23.10 7.15 17.33
CA CYS A 184 23.35 6.77 18.71
C CYS A 184 24.67 6.02 18.88
N GLU A 185 25.00 5.10 17.96
CA GLU A 185 26.30 4.41 17.96
C GLU A 185 27.46 5.39 17.78
N HIS A 186 27.35 6.32 16.82
CA HIS A 186 28.41 7.27 16.49
C HIS A 186 28.74 8.21 17.66
N PHE A 187 27.71 8.69 18.38
CA PHE A 187 27.88 9.61 19.52
C PHE A 187 27.92 8.91 20.89
N GLY A 188 27.94 7.57 20.92
CA GLY A 188 27.99 6.80 22.17
C GLY A 188 26.75 6.94 23.06
N TRP A 189 25.57 7.27 22.51
CA TRP A 189 24.33 7.37 23.30
C TRP A 189 23.79 5.98 23.63
N ARG A 190 24.05 5.52 24.88
CA ARG A 190 23.77 4.15 25.33
C ARG A 190 22.70 4.01 26.41
N GLU A 191 22.31 5.10 27.06
CA GLU A 191 21.44 5.01 28.24
C GLU A 191 19.96 5.23 27.92
N ARG A 192 19.53 6.48 27.67
CA ARG A 192 18.11 6.80 27.48
C ARG A 192 17.92 7.92 26.47
N VAL A 193 17.06 7.67 25.49
CA VAL A 193 16.56 8.69 24.56
C VAL A 193 15.05 8.77 24.73
N MET A 194 14.56 9.92 25.18
CA MET A 194 13.13 10.20 25.31
C MET A 194 12.63 10.92 24.06
N LEU A 195 11.66 10.32 23.40
CA LEU A 195 11.01 10.89 22.22
C LEU A 195 9.65 11.46 22.64
N VAL A 196 9.42 12.74 22.31
CA VAL A 196 8.16 13.43 22.56
C VAL A 196 7.53 13.83 21.23
N PHE A 197 6.29 13.38 21.03
CA PHE A 197 5.52 13.69 19.82
C PHE A 197 4.06 14.02 20.13
N SER A 198 3.47 14.77 19.20
CA SER A 198 2.02 15.00 19.15
C SER A 198 1.40 14.05 18.13
N ASP A 199 0.24 13.52 18.48
CA ASP A 199 -0.48 12.54 17.66
C ASP A 199 -1.89 13.02 17.38
N ASN A 200 -2.19 13.26 16.11
CA ASN A 200 -3.53 13.60 15.67
C ASN A 200 -4.22 12.35 15.12
N LYS A 201 -5.21 11.83 15.85
CA LYS A 201 -5.88 10.57 15.47
C LYS A 201 -6.81 10.68 14.26
N VAL A 202 -6.97 11.87 13.70
CA VAL A 202 -7.84 12.14 12.54
C VAL A 202 -7.08 12.00 11.21
N ASP A 203 -5.74 12.01 11.24
CA ASP A 203 -4.91 11.80 10.05
C ASP A 203 -4.30 10.40 10.01
N ASP A 204 -3.43 10.12 9.02
CA ASP A 204 -2.74 8.84 8.87
C ASP A 204 -1.69 8.56 9.98
N ARG A 205 -1.70 9.35 11.06
CA ARG A 205 -0.82 9.31 12.23
C ARG A 205 0.66 9.14 11.87
N PRO A 206 1.22 10.00 10.98
CA PRO A 206 2.60 9.87 10.50
C PRO A 206 3.62 9.90 11.65
N CYS A 207 3.32 10.64 12.72
CA CYS A 207 4.20 10.79 13.86
C CYS A 207 4.23 9.55 14.75
N TYR A 208 3.08 8.88 14.90
CA TYR A 208 3.03 7.58 15.57
C TYR A 208 3.94 6.56 14.86
N PHE A 209 3.80 6.42 13.54
CA PHE A 209 4.59 5.46 12.76
C PHE A 209 6.08 5.84 12.68
N THR A 210 6.41 7.13 12.70
CA THR A 210 7.79 7.62 12.80
C THR A 210 8.46 7.12 14.08
N ILE A 211 7.76 7.26 15.20
CA ILE A 211 8.24 6.87 16.52
C ILE A 211 8.33 5.35 16.66
N GLU A 212 7.39 4.61 16.07
CA GLU A 212 7.47 3.16 15.96
C GLU A 212 8.77 2.71 15.26
N GLY A 213 9.12 3.36 14.15
CA GLY A 213 10.38 3.11 13.45
C GLY A 213 11.61 3.31 14.33
N LEU A 214 11.66 4.42 15.08
CA LEU A 214 12.79 4.72 15.97
C LEU A 214 12.97 3.67 17.07
N LYS A 215 11.88 3.16 17.65
CA LYS A 215 11.96 2.10 18.67
C LYS A 215 12.45 0.75 18.14
N CYS A 216 12.30 0.48 16.86
CA CYS A 216 12.53 -0.85 16.29
C CYS A 216 13.98 -1.36 16.50
N PHE A 217 14.95 -0.46 16.67
CA PHE A 217 16.39 -0.80 16.71
C PHE A 217 17.05 -0.70 18.08
N SER A 218 16.40 -0.16 19.11
CA SER A 218 17.00 -0.11 20.44
C SER A 218 15.97 0.08 21.56
N TRP A 219 16.23 -0.60 22.68
CA TRP A 219 15.47 -0.49 23.93
C TRP A 219 15.72 0.83 24.68
N ILE A 220 16.71 1.63 24.27
CA ILE A 220 17.02 2.90 24.92
C ILE A 220 16.01 4.01 24.57
N PHE A 221 15.16 3.79 23.56
CA PHE A 221 14.14 4.75 23.13
C PHE A 221 12.87 4.64 23.98
N TYR A 222 12.68 5.60 24.87
CA TYR A 222 11.45 5.78 25.65
C TYR A 222 10.52 6.77 24.95
N VAL A 223 9.22 6.56 25.07
CA VAL A 223 8.23 7.38 24.36
C VAL A 223 7.22 8.00 25.29
N PHE A 224 7.02 9.30 25.08
CA PHE A 224 5.99 10.08 25.73
C PHE A 224 5.08 10.70 24.67
N VAL A 225 3.79 10.39 24.74
CA VAL A 225 2.78 10.96 23.84
C VAL A 225 2.19 12.20 24.52
N SER A 226 2.41 13.39 23.96
CA SER A 226 1.78 14.60 24.50
C SER A 226 0.37 14.73 23.92
N SER A 227 -0.66 14.44 24.72
CA SER A 227 -2.07 14.63 24.33
C SER A 227 -2.54 16.11 24.39
N MET A 228 -1.63 17.09 24.22
CA MET A 228 -1.95 18.50 24.43
C MET A 228 -2.05 19.27 23.11
N ASN A 229 -3.28 19.64 22.74
CA ASN A 229 -3.61 20.58 21.65
C ASN A 229 -3.09 22.03 21.87
N ARG A 230 -2.11 22.25 22.77
CA ARG A 230 -1.45 23.54 22.99
C ARG A 230 -0.15 23.31 23.78
N PHE A 231 0.97 23.18 23.07
CA PHE A 231 2.28 23.13 23.71
C PHE A 231 2.68 24.55 24.10
N ASN A 232 2.64 24.88 25.39
CA ASN A 232 3.25 26.10 25.92
C ASN A 232 4.67 25.73 26.41
N PRO A 233 5.74 26.21 25.76
CA PRO A 233 7.12 25.78 26.07
C PRO A 233 7.56 26.13 27.50
N LEU A 234 6.85 27.01 28.21
CA LEU A 234 7.12 27.36 29.62
C LEU A 234 6.49 26.38 30.63
N MET A 235 5.66 25.44 30.18
CA MET A 235 4.93 24.48 31.01
C MET A 235 5.38 23.03 30.78
N ALA A 236 6.66 22.81 30.44
CA ALA A 236 7.27 21.49 30.50
C ALA A 236 7.45 21.04 31.97
N VAL A 237 6.34 20.91 32.70
CA VAL A 237 6.31 20.27 34.01
C VAL A 237 6.24 18.78 33.74
N ILE A 238 7.40 18.13 33.84
CA ILE A 238 7.50 16.68 33.97
C ILE A 238 6.52 16.26 35.08
N PRO A 239 5.52 15.39 34.82
CA PRO A 239 4.56 14.98 35.85
C PRO A 239 5.28 14.48 37.09
N SER A 240 4.76 14.76 38.28
CA SER A 240 5.38 14.41 39.57
C SER A 240 5.65 12.90 39.75
N SER A 241 4.93 12.05 39.01
CA SER A 241 5.19 10.61 38.88
C SER A 241 6.51 10.28 38.14
N PHE A 242 6.99 11.16 37.26
CA PHE A 242 8.30 11.09 36.60
C PHE A 242 9.41 11.78 37.40
N GLN A 243 9.10 12.75 38.27
CA GLN A 243 10.10 13.36 39.18
C GLN A 243 10.76 12.32 40.10
N LYS A 244 10.05 11.24 40.48
CA LYS A 244 10.67 10.13 41.24
C LYS A 244 11.68 9.30 40.45
N LEU A 245 11.64 9.35 39.12
CA LEU A 245 12.69 8.81 38.23
C LEU A 245 13.76 9.85 37.88
N TYR A 246 13.61 11.09 38.38
CA TYR A 246 14.37 12.28 38.02
C TYR A 246 15.00 12.93 39.27
N SER A 247 15.73 12.14 40.05
CA SER A 247 16.86 12.67 40.83
C SER A 247 18.12 12.30 40.05
N PRO A 248 18.66 13.19 39.20
CA PRO A 248 19.92 12.89 38.56
C PRO A 248 21.00 12.82 39.64
N PRO A 249 21.81 11.74 39.72
CA PRO A 249 23.13 11.89 40.30
C PRO A 249 23.86 13.00 39.51
N SER A 250 24.76 13.73 40.18
CA SER A 250 25.44 14.96 39.73
C SER A 250 26.21 14.89 38.39
N HIS A 251 26.05 13.83 37.59
CA HIS A 251 26.79 13.55 36.37
C HIS A 251 25.92 13.30 35.12
N ILE A 252 24.58 13.47 35.18
CA ILE A 252 23.73 13.35 33.98
C ILE A 252 23.75 14.67 33.18
N HIS A 253 24.42 14.67 32.02
CA HIS A 253 24.30 15.75 31.04
C HIS A 253 22.95 15.63 30.29
N VAL A 254 22.12 16.66 30.39
CA VAL A 254 20.90 16.78 29.58
C VAL A 254 21.25 17.61 28.35
N SER A 255 21.46 16.94 27.21
CA SER A 255 21.67 17.61 25.94
C SER A 255 20.34 17.72 25.19
N PHE A 256 19.85 18.94 25.02
CA PHE A 256 18.73 19.22 24.13
C PHE A 256 19.25 19.28 22.70
N ILE A 257 19.15 18.16 21.98
CA ILE A 257 19.38 18.16 20.54
C ILE A 257 18.01 18.22 19.86
N VAL A 258 17.64 19.42 19.43
CA VAL A 258 16.54 19.60 18.48
C VAL A 258 17.07 19.14 17.13
N PHE A 259 16.86 17.87 16.79
CA PHE A 259 17.16 17.37 15.46
C PHE A 259 16.18 18.01 14.47
N SER A 260 16.61 19.08 13.80
CA SER A 260 15.97 19.59 12.59
C SER A 260 16.15 18.63 11.39
N LEU A 261 16.69 17.41 11.56
CA LEU A 261 16.88 16.44 10.47
C LEU A 261 15.56 15.89 9.89
N PHE A 262 14.43 16.04 10.59
CA PHE A 262 13.13 15.62 10.08
C PHE A 262 12.66 16.43 8.85
N SER A 263 13.29 17.58 8.59
CA SER A 263 13.05 18.42 7.42
C SER A 263 13.46 17.75 6.09
N VAL A 264 14.52 16.93 6.10
CA VAL A 264 15.07 16.33 4.86
C VAL A 264 14.21 15.15 4.35
N LEU A 265 13.41 14.54 5.24
CA LEU A 265 12.54 13.41 4.91
C LEU A 265 11.04 13.78 4.83
N GLY A 266 10.72 15.08 4.87
CA GLY A 266 9.32 15.56 4.79
C GLY A 266 8.49 15.40 6.07
N PHE A 267 9.14 15.15 7.22
CA PHE A 267 8.48 14.91 8.51
C PHE A 267 8.46 16.16 9.42
N HIS A 268 8.22 17.34 8.84
CA HIS A 268 8.41 18.66 9.48
C HIS A 268 7.65 18.91 10.79
N HIS A 269 6.76 18.01 11.24
CA HIS A 269 5.86 18.23 12.38
C HIS A 269 5.82 17.11 13.44
N CYS A 270 6.64 16.07 13.33
CA CYS A 270 6.43 14.88 14.16
C CYS A 270 7.15 14.85 15.51
N CYS A 271 8.36 15.39 15.63
CA CYS A 271 9.02 15.51 16.93
C CYS A 271 9.01 16.98 17.34
N THR A 272 8.32 17.30 18.42
CA THR A 272 8.42 18.63 19.04
C THR A 272 9.72 18.72 19.85
N HIS A 273 10.10 17.64 20.54
CA HIS A 273 11.35 17.56 21.30
C HIS A 273 11.92 16.12 21.35
N ILE A 274 13.24 16.00 21.21
CA ILE A 274 13.99 14.78 21.55
C ILE A 274 14.89 15.12 22.73
N LEU A 275 14.78 14.34 23.80
CA LEU A 275 15.50 14.52 25.04
C LEU A 275 16.48 13.35 25.20
N ILE A 276 17.77 13.62 25.09
CA ILE A 276 18.81 12.60 25.29
C ILE A 276 19.26 12.71 26.75
N LEU A 277 19.08 11.64 27.49
CA LEU A 277 19.53 11.49 28.87
C LEU A 277 20.69 10.49 28.85
N GLY A 278 21.92 11.02 28.83
CA GLY A 278 23.11 10.20 28.85
C GLY A 278 24.36 11.04 29.10
N SER A 279 25.32 10.47 29.84
CA SER A 279 26.67 11.01 29.87
C SER A 279 27.33 10.72 28.51
N PRO A 280 27.90 11.72 27.82
CA PRO A 280 28.94 11.40 26.86
C PRO A 280 30.07 10.73 27.64
N ASP A 281 30.55 9.58 27.16
CA ASP A 281 31.86 9.09 27.59
C ASP A 281 32.85 10.21 27.27
N GLN A 282 33.41 10.86 28.29
CA GLN A 282 34.43 11.90 28.12
C GLN A 282 35.80 11.31 27.72
N SER A 283 35.83 10.35 26.80
CA SER A 283 37.08 9.75 26.34
C SER A 283 37.63 10.34 25.05
N GLU A 284 36.91 11.25 24.38
CA GLU A 284 37.43 11.98 23.20
C GLU A 284 37.22 13.49 23.35
N ALA A 285 37.95 14.07 24.29
CA ALA A 285 38.34 15.47 24.24
C ALA A 285 39.85 15.52 24.00
N TYR A 286 40.26 15.43 22.72
CA TYR A 286 41.54 15.93 22.19
C TYR A 286 41.39 16.26 20.71
#